data_AF-A0A7Y5RLI6-F1
#
_entry.id   AF-A0A7Y5RLI6-F1
#
_cell.length_a   1.000
_cell.length_b   1.000
_cell.length_c   1.000
_cell.angle_alpha   90.00
_cell.angle_beta   90.00
_cell.angle_gamma   90.00
#
_symmetry.space_group_name_H-M   'P 1'
#
loop_
_entity.id
_entity.type
_entity.pdbx_description
1 polymer ?
#
loop_
_entity_poly.entity_id
_entity_poly.type
_entity_poly.pdbx_seq_one_letter_code
_entity_poly.pdbx_strand_id
1 'polypeptide(L)' 'ATEPITLDDGTTRGFLEDGDTVTMTAWAPGPDGARIGIAEVTGTIVPAH' A
#
# COMPACT_ATOMS: atom_id res chain seq x y z
N ALA A 1 0.18 -21.72 0.51
CA ALA A 1 -0.02 -21.12 1.85
C ALA A 1 0.18 -19.62 1.71
N THR A 2 -0.43 -18.79 2.56
CA THR A 2 -0.01 -17.38 2.66
C THR A 2 1.34 -17.32 3.33
N GLU A 3 2.21 -16.43 2.87
CA GLU A 3 3.48 -16.07 3.50
C GLU A 3 3.27 -14.70 4.17
N PRO A 4 2.90 -14.65 5.47
CA PRO A 4 2.50 -13.41 6.12
C PRO A 4 3.69 -12.45 6.24
N ILE A 5 3.42 -11.16 6.11
CA ILE A 5 4.39 -10.10 6.32
C ILE A 5 4.25 -9.52 7.73
N THR A 6 5.37 -9.15 8.34
CA THR A 6 5.39 -8.38 9.59
C THR A 6 5.46 -6.89 9.25
N LEU A 7 4.55 -6.10 9.81
CA LEU A 7 4.52 -4.65 9.68
C LEU A 7 5.41 -3.99 10.74
N ASP A 8 5.71 -2.70 10.57
CA ASP A 8 6.60 -1.94 11.44
C ASP A 8 6.11 -1.84 12.90
N ASP A 9 4.80 -1.96 13.11
CA ASP A 9 4.18 -1.99 14.44
C ASP A 9 4.24 -3.39 15.12
N GLY A 10 4.85 -4.38 14.46
CA GLY A 10 4.99 -5.75 14.92
C GLY A 10 3.78 -6.65 14.64
N THR A 11 2.70 -6.11 14.06
CA THR A 11 1.57 -6.93 13.61
C THR A 11 1.93 -7.76 12.38
N THR A 12 1.20 -8.85 12.13
CA THR A 12 1.37 -9.67 10.94
C THR A 12 0.11 -9.64 10.07
N ARG A 13 0.29 -9.67 8.74
CA ARG A 13 -0.79 -9.71 7.76
C ARG A 13 -0.54 -10.80 6.73
N GLY A 14 -1.51 -11.69 6.54
CA GLY A 14 -1.58 -12.61 5.39
C GLY A 14 -2.43 -12.04 4.25
N PHE A 15 -3.47 -11.29 4.60
CA PHE A 15 -4.37 -10.52 3.72
C PHE A 15 -4.74 -9.22 4.44
N LEU A 16 -5.50 -8.35 3.75
CA LEU A 16 -6.04 -7.13 4.35
C LEU A 16 -7.17 -7.46 5.33
N GLU A 17 -7.20 -6.73 6.44
CA GLU A 17 -8.23 -6.81 7.48
C GLU A 17 -9.09 -5.53 7.48
N ASP A 18 -10.28 -5.60 8.09
CA ASP A 18 -11.15 -4.44 8.26
C ASP A 18 -10.43 -3.33 9.05
N GLY A 19 -10.49 -2.10 8.53
CA GLY A 19 -9.78 -0.95 9.08
C GLY A 19 -8.40 -0.72 8.48
N ASP A 20 -7.81 -1.69 7.77
CA ASP A 20 -6.55 -1.48 7.06
C ASP A 20 -6.74 -0.43 5.96
N THR A 21 -5.81 0.53 5.89
CA THR A 21 -5.75 1.54 4.83
C THR A 21 -4.52 1.27 3.96
N VAL A 22 -4.73 1.20 2.65
CA VAL A 22 -3.68 0.96 1.66
C VAL A 22 -3.52 2.20 0.80
N THR A 23 -2.27 2.64 0.67
CA THR A 23 -1.88 3.76 -0.18
C THR A 23 -0.87 3.27 -1.22
N MET A 24 -1.23 3.40 -2.50
CA MET A 24 -0.35 3.10 -3.62
C MET A 24 0.21 4.40 -4.20
N THR A 25 1.53 4.47 -4.33
CA THR A 25 2.23 5.56 -5.00
C THR A 25 3.12 5.01 -6.11
N ALA A 26 3.31 5.78 -7.17
CA ALA A 26 4.20 5.41 -8.26
C ALA A 26 4.87 6.65 -8.86
N TRP A 27 6.04 6.45 -9.43
CA TRP A 27 6.74 7.45 -10.21
C TRP A 27 7.55 6.78 -11.32
N ALA A 28 7.88 7.56 -12.35
CA ALA A 28 8.73 7.14 -13.45
C ALA A 28 9.91 8.11 -13.64
N PRO A 29 11.07 7.63 -14.11
CA PRO A 29 12.21 8.51 -14.42
C PRO A 29 11.87 9.43 -15.61
N GLY A 30 12.30 10.69 -15.50
CA GLY A 30 12.27 11.68 -16.56
C GLY A 30 13.67 12.13 -16.97
N PRO A 31 13.78 13.06 -17.93
CA PRO A 31 15.04 13.65 -18.33
C PRO A 31 15.84 14.18 -17.14
N ASP A 32 17.17 14.13 -17.24
CA ASP A 32 18.10 14.67 -16.24
C ASP A 32 17.92 14.10 -14.82
N GLY A 33 17.40 12.87 -14.72
CA GLY A 33 17.17 12.19 -13.43
C GLY A 33 15.91 12.65 -12.70
N ALA A 34 15.01 13.39 -13.36
CA ALA A 34 13.74 13.80 -12.79
C ALA A 34 12.89 12.58 -12.37
N ARG A 35 12.00 12.78 -11.39
CA ARG A 35 10.96 11.80 -11.03
C ARG A 35 9.60 12.39 -11.32
N ILE A 36 8.84 11.73 -12.19
CA ILE A 36 7.48 12.12 -12.56
C ILE A 36 6.51 11.26 -11.75
N GLY A 37 5.81 11.86 -10.79
CA GLY A 37 4.81 11.16 -9.97
C GLY A 37 3.54 10.87 -10.77
N ILE A 38 2.91 9.71 -10.50
CA ILE A 38 1.64 9.28 -11.12
C ILE A 38 0.48 9.38 -10.10
N ALA A 39 0.56 10.37 -9.21
CA ALA A 39 -0.35 10.60 -8.09
C ALA A 39 -0.43 9.42 -7.08
N GLU A 40 -1.34 9.56 -6.11
CA GLU A 40 -1.62 8.60 -5.05
C GLU A 40 -3.01 7.99 -5.22
N VAL A 41 -3.14 6.70 -4.94
CA VAL A 41 -4.44 6.02 -4.81
C VAL A 41 -4.53 5.43 -3.41
N THR A 42 -5.51 5.88 -2.64
CA THR A 42 -5.70 5.48 -1.24
C THR A 42 -7.11 4.94 -1.01
N GLY A 43 -7.23 3.86 -0.22
CA GLY A 43 -8.51 3.28 0.17
C GLY A 43 -8.43 2.54 1.50
N THR A 44 -9.56 2.45 2.20
CA THR A 44 -9.70 1.76 3.48
C THR A 44 -10.67 0.60 3.34
N ILE A 45 -10.31 -0.57 3.88
CA ILE A 45 -11.22 -1.71 3.94
C ILE A 45 -12.24 -1.46 5.05
N VAL A 46 -13.51 -1.43 4.70
CA VAL A 46 -14.61 -1.30 5.66
C VAL A 46 -15.21 -2.68 5.94
N PRO A 47 -15.77 -2.88 7.15
CA PRO A 47 -16.47 -4.12 7.46
C PRO A 47 -17.57 -4.43 6.46
N ALA A 48 -17.79 -5.73 6.24
CA ALA A 48 -18.91 -6.19 5.44
C ALA A 48 -20.26 -5.74 6.06
N HIS A 49 -21.24 -5.51 5.18
CA HIS A 49 -22.61 -5.13 5.55
C HIS A 49 -23.41 -6.31 6.11
#